data_AF-C7M038-F1
#
_entry.id   AF-C7M038-F1
#
_cell.length_a   1.000
_cell.length_b   1.000
_cell.length_c   1.000
_cell.angle_alpha   90.00
_cell.angle_beta   90.00
_cell.angle_gamma   90.00
#
_symmetry.space_group_name_H-M   'P 1'
#
loop_
_entity.id
_entity.type
_entity.pdbx_description
1 polymer ?
#
loop_
_entity_poly.entity_id
_entity_poly.type
_entity_poly.pdbx_seq_one_letter_code
_entity_poly.pdbx_strand_id
1 'polypeptide(L)'
;MRTRYEFVLPRGYIDDQGVVRRRGVMRLATARDELEPLRDPTISGPDDPRLTILVLARVVERLGDLELVTPNEIQDLFAVDLAYLQDFYGVINFGSEEDIEALLAAQERAESQTSPRPETTASETTPPTAAAGSESPPRPPAGGRRAAIEEVPQNGR
;
A
#
# COMPACT_ATOMS: atom_id res chain seq x y z
N MET A 1 13.83 -23.69 -12.37
CA MET A 1 13.59 -23.31 -10.96
C MET A 1 13.39 -21.80 -10.92
N ARG A 2 12.25 -21.32 -10.44
CA ARG A 2 11.95 -19.88 -10.30
C ARG A 2 12.38 -19.42 -8.91
N THR A 3 13.13 -18.33 -8.84
CA THR A 3 13.65 -17.79 -7.57
C THR A 3 13.18 -16.36 -7.28
N ARG A 4 12.37 -15.79 -8.18
CA ARG A 4 11.79 -14.45 -8.09
C ARG A 4 10.31 -14.50 -8.43
N TYR A 5 9.53 -13.76 -7.69
CA TYR A 5 8.08 -13.75 -7.76
C TYR A 5 7.61 -12.30 -7.76
N GLU A 6 6.75 -11.96 -8.73
CA GLU A 6 6.14 -10.64 -8.80
C GLU A 6 4.97 -10.58 -7.83
N PHE A 7 4.85 -9.46 -7.12
CA PHE A 7 3.73 -9.23 -6.23
C PHE A 7 3.03 -7.90 -6.51
N VAL A 8 1.77 -7.78 -6.08
CA VAL A 8 1.03 -6.52 -6.10
C VAL A 8 0.39 -6.22 -4.76
N LEU A 9 0.80 -5.11 -4.16
CA LEU A 9 0.27 -4.64 -2.90
C LEU A 9 -1.23 -4.28 -3.00
N PRO A 10 -2.05 -4.72 -2.04
CA PRO A 10 -3.47 -4.34 -1.96
C PRO A 10 -3.73 -2.84 -2.01
N ARG A 11 -3.00 -2.01 -1.25
CA ARG A 11 -3.13 -0.53 -1.27
C ARG A 11 -1.96 0.13 -1.98
N GLY A 12 -0.75 -0.31 -1.68
CA GLY A 12 0.49 0.25 -2.25
C GLY A 12 1.26 1.12 -1.26
N TYR A 13 2.56 1.19 -1.49
CA TYR A 13 3.43 2.16 -0.84
C TYR A 13 3.22 3.55 -1.43
N ILE A 14 3.15 4.58 -0.59
CA ILE A 14 3.05 5.98 -1.01
C ILE A 14 4.34 6.66 -0.56
N ASP A 15 5.12 7.16 -1.52
CA ASP A 15 6.35 7.88 -1.19
C ASP A 15 6.09 9.34 -0.79
N ASP A 16 7.14 10.04 -0.38
CA ASP A 16 7.09 11.45 0.02
C ASP A 16 6.57 12.39 -1.09
N GLN A 17 6.58 11.95 -2.35
CA GLN A 17 6.08 12.70 -3.49
C GLN A 17 4.62 12.35 -3.82
N GLY A 18 3.98 11.47 -3.04
CA GLY A 18 2.62 11.01 -3.24
C GLY A 18 2.48 9.96 -4.35
N VAL A 19 3.59 9.39 -4.85
CA VAL A 19 3.55 8.38 -5.90
C VAL A 19 3.19 7.03 -5.29
N VAL A 20 2.15 6.39 -5.83
CA VAL A 20 1.68 5.09 -5.37
C VAL A 20 2.39 3.96 -6.11
N ARG A 21 3.07 3.09 -5.36
CA ARG A 21 3.87 1.96 -5.87
C ARG A 21 3.26 0.66 -5.36
N ARG A 22 2.69 -0.12 -6.28
CA ARG A 22 1.99 -1.37 -5.94
C ARG A 22 2.71 -2.62 -6.40
N ARG A 23 3.32 -2.58 -7.59
CA ARG A 23 3.97 -3.74 -8.19
C ARG A 23 5.38 -3.90 -7.67
N GLY A 24 5.78 -5.09 -7.27
CA GLY A 24 7.12 -5.37 -6.79
C GLY A 24 7.62 -6.75 -7.15
N VAL A 25 8.87 -7.02 -6.80
CA VAL A 25 9.51 -8.33 -7.00
C VAL A 25 10.12 -8.76 -5.68
N MET A 26 9.81 -9.98 -5.25
CA MET A 26 10.44 -10.63 -4.11
C MET A 26 11.23 -11.86 -4.59
N ARG A 27 12.45 -12.01 -4.08
CA ARG A 27 13.24 -13.23 -4.29
C ARG A 27 13.07 -14.20 -3.13
N LEU A 28 13.38 -15.47 -3.38
CA LEU A 28 13.55 -16.43 -2.29
C LEU A 28 14.58 -15.93 -1.29
N ALA A 29 14.27 -16.12 -0.01
CA ALA A 29 15.15 -15.81 1.09
C ALA A 29 16.32 -16.80 1.09
N THR A 30 17.48 -16.30 1.49
CA THR A 30 18.61 -17.16 1.84
C THR A 30 18.71 -17.26 3.36
N ALA A 31 19.39 -18.29 3.86
CA ALA A 31 19.68 -18.37 5.30
C ALA A 31 20.41 -17.12 5.84
N ARG A 32 21.17 -16.41 4.98
CA ARG A 32 21.81 -15.14 5.34
C ARG A 32 20.78 -14.04 5.59
N ASP A 33 19.69 -14.00 4.83
CA ASP A 33 18.68 -12.96 4.99
C ASP A 33 17.93 -13.10 6.31
N GLU A 34 17.76 -14.33 6.80
CA GLU A 34 17.17 -14.61 8.11
C GLU A 34 18.13 -14.34 9.27
N LEU A 35 19.41 -14.70 9.10
CA LEU A 35 20.36 -14.69 10.21
C LEU A 35 21.12 -13.37 10.38
N GLU A 36 21.37 -12.62 9.30
CA GLU A 36 22.11 -11.36 9.37
C GLU A 36 21.39 -10.32 10.25
N PRO A 37 20.07 -10.10 10.14
CA PRO A 37 19.36 -9.15 11.00
C PRO A 37 19.46 -9.45 12.51
N LEU A 38 19.56 -10.73 12.89
CA LEU A 38 19.73 -11.13 14.29
C LEU A 38 21.07 -10.71 14.90
N ARG A 39 22.01 -10.24 14.08
CA ARG A 39 23.30 -9.68 14.54
C ARG A 39 23.20 -8.20 14.89
N ASP A 40 22.13 -7.52 14.50
CA ASP A 40 21.90 -6.12 14.84
C ASP A 40 21.68 -5.98 16.35
N PRO A 41 22.47 -5.15 17.07
CA PRO A 41 22.36 -5.00 18.52
C PRO A 41 21.02 -4.42 18.97
N THR A 42 20.26 -3.80 18.06
CA THR A 42 18.92 -3.33 18.37
C THR A 42 17.92 -4.48 18.43
N ILE A 43 18.15 -5.60 17.76
CA ILE A 43 17.24 -6.76 17.68
C ILE A 43 17.32 -7.60 18.95
N SER A 44 16.20 -7.70 19.66
CA SER A 44 16.14 -8.39 20.96
C SER A 44 16.23 -9.91 20.81
N GLY A 45 15.89 -10.45 19.64
CA GLY A 45 15.94 -11.87 19.33
C GLY A 45 15.03 -12.27 18.16
N PRO A 46 14.82 -13.58 17.96
CA PRO A 46 13.99 -14.13 16.88
C PRO A 46 12.52 -13.69 16.89
N ASP A 47 11.99 -13.32 18.06
CA ASP A 47 10.59 -12.91 18.23
C ASP A 47 10.39 -11.39 18.12
N ASP A 48 11.44 -10.61 17.82
CA ASP A 48 11.34 -9.15 17.69
C ASP A 48 10.56 -8.78 16.41
N PRO A 49 9.48 -7.98 16.49
CA PRO A 49 8.67 -7.65 15.32
C PRO A 49 9.45 -6.91 14.22
N ARG A 50 10.55 -6.22 14.56
CA ARG A 50 11.39 -5.55 13.56
C ARG A 50 12.24 -6.51 12.74
N LEU A 51 12.45 -7.74 13.23
CA LEU A 51 13.17 -8.77 12.47
C LEU A 51 12.49 -9.01 11.11
N THR A 52 11.17 -9.12 11.12
CA THR A 52 10.35 -9.31 9.91
C THR A 52 10.56 -8.18 8.91
N ILE A 53 10.61 -6.93 9.38
CA ILE A 53 10.84 -5.75 8.54
C ILE A 53 12.22 -5.83 7.87
N LEU A 54 13.25 -6.17 8.65
CA LEU A 54 14.62 -6.30 8.15
C LEU A 54 14.76 -7.44 7.13
N VAL A 55 14.09 -8.57 7.35
CA VAL A 55 14.06 -9.68 6.39
C VAL A 55 13.38 -9.24 5.10
N LEU A 56 12.18 -8.66 5.18
CA LEU A 56 11.41 -8.20 4.02
C LEU A 56 12.19 -7.19 3.18
N ALA A 57 12.84 -6.21 3.82
CA ALA A 57 13.68 -5.22 3.12
C ALA A 57 14.83 -5.85 2.32
N ARG A 58 15.32 -7.04 2.72
CA ARG A 58 16.42 -7.73 2.02
C ARG A 58 15.96 -8.57 0.84
N VAL A 59 14.72 -9.04 0.86
CA VAL A 59 14.18 -9.98 -0.13
C VAL A 59 13.28 -9.32 -1.15
N VAL A 60 12.72 -8.14 -0.85
CA VAL A 60 12.05 -7.30 -1.85
C VAL A 60 13.13 -6.60 -2.68
N GLU A 61 13.32 -7.06 -3.92
CA GLU A 61 14.32 -6.50 -4.84
C GLU A 61 13.83 -5.22 -5.52
N ARG A 62 12.51 -5.03 -5.67
CA ARG A 62 11.94 -3.86 -6.34
C ARG A 62 10.54 -3.54 -5.84
N LEU A 63 10.20 -2.26 -5.75
CA LEU A 63 8.84 -1.77 -5.53
C LEU A 63 8.54 -0.55 -6.43
N GLY A 64 7.80 -0.78 -7.51
CA GLY A 64 7.61 0.19 -8.57
C GLY A 64 8.93 0.44 -9.32
N ASP A 65 9.41 1.67 -9.28
CA ASP A 65 10.71 2.11 -9.81
C ASP A 65 11.83 2.08 -8.75
N LEU A 66 11.51 1.75 -7.49
CA LEU A 66 12.50 1.66 -6.41
C LEU A 66 13.28 0.36 -6.56
N GLU A 67 14.53 0.46 -7.02
CA GLU A 67 15.45 -0.67 -7.18
C GLU A 67 16.14 -1.09 -5.86
N LEU A 68 16.00 -0.27 -4.81
CA LEU A 68 16.49 -0.56 -3.48
C LEU A 68 15.36 -0.28 -2.49
N VAL A 69 14.80 -1.34 -1.91
CA VAL A 69 13.81 -1.24 -0.84
C VAL A 69 14.56 -1.35 0.49
N THR A 70 14.43 -0.33 1.33
CA THR A 70 15.08 -0.29 2.66
C THR A 70 14.06 -0.61 3.75
N PRO A 71 14.50 -0.81 5.00
CA PRO A 71 13.57 -0.97 6.12
C PRO A 71 12.59 0.20 6.29
N ASN A 72 12.92 1.40 5.83
CA ASN A 72 12.03 2.56 5.91
C ASN A 72 10.80 2.36 5.03
N GLU A 73 10.97 2.01 3.76
CA GLU A 73 9.84 1.77 2.85
C GLU A 73 8.93 0.65 3.36
N ILE A 74 9.50 -0.40 3.97
CA ILE A 74 8.71 -1.50 4.56
C ILE A 74 7.93 -1.03 5.81
N GLN A 75 8.52 -0.17 6.64
CA GLN A 75 7.86 0.42 7.82
C GLN A 75 6.72 1.36 7.44
N ASP A 76 6.85 2.07 6.33
CA ASP A 76 5.89 3.04 5.84
C ASP A 76 4.74 2.41 5.03
N LEU A 77 4.72 1.08 4.89
CA LEU A 77 3.60 0.36 4.31
C LEU A 77 2.35 0.46 5.19
N PHE A 78 1.18 0.46 4.54
CA PHE A 78 -0.06 0.19 5.26
C PHE A 78 -0.01 -1.18 5.93
N ALA A 79 -0.62 -1.32 7.10
CA ALA A 79 -0.66 -2.59 7.83
C ALA A 79 -1.18 -3.76 6.99
N VAL A 80 -2.13 -3.51 6.08
CA VAL A 80 -2.65 -4.54 5.14
C VAL A 80 -1.60 -4.99 4.12
N ASP A 81 -0.75 -4.07 3.66
CA ASP A 81 0.30 -4.37 2.70
C ASP A 81 1.48 -5.08 3.37
N LEU A 82 1.82 -4.68 4.60
CA LEU A 82 2.82 -5.38 5.41
C LEU A 82 2.37 -6.81 5.74
N ALA A 83 1.11 -7.02 6.11
CA ALA A 83 0.55 -8.35 6.31
C ALA A 83 0.61 -9.19 5.02
N TYR A 84 0.22 -8.59 3.90
CA TYR A 84 0.32 -9.23 2.59
C TYR A 84 1.75 -9.68 2.25
N LEU A 85 2.75 -8.83 2.50
CA LEU A 85 4.15 -9.22 2.24
C LEU A 85 4.65 -10.33 3.17
N GLN A 86 4.19 -10.37 4.42
CA GLN A 86 4.51 -11.46 5.35
C GLN A 86 3.92 -12.79 4.86
N ASP A 87 2.66 -12.79 4.45
CA ASP A 87 2.00 -13.98 3.89
C ASP A 87 2.68 -14.44 2.60
N PHE A 88 2.96 -13.49 1.69
CA PHE A 88 3.65 -13.77 0.43
C PHE A 88 5.04 -14.38 0.67
N TYR A 89 5.81 -13.79 1.57
CA TYR A 89 7.12 -14.29 1.99
C TYR A 89 7.01 -15.72 2.53
N GLY A 90 6.04 -15.99 3.40
CA GLY A 90 5.81 -17.30 3.98
C GLY A 90 5.53 -18.36 2.91
N VAL A 91 4.62 -18.06 1.99
CA VAL A 91 4.24 -18.99 0.91
C VAL A 91 5.40 -19.29 -0.02
N ILE A 92 6.14 -18.29 -0.50
CA ILE A 92 7.21 -18.56 -1.48
C ILE A 92 8.40 -19.31 -0.87
N ASN A 93 8.67 -19.15 0.43
CA ASN A 93 9.83 -19.77 1.08
C ASN A 93 9.52 -21.11 1.76
N PHE A 94 8.29 -21.32 2.22
CA PHE A 94 7.91 -22.50 3.01
C PHE A 94 6.67 -23.24 2.49
N GLY A 95 5.95 -22.66 1.52
CA GLY A 95 4.79 -23.29 0.89
C GLY A 95 5.18 -24.36 -0.14
N SER A 96 4.18 -25.14 -0.53
CA SER A 96 4.28 -26.06 -1.65
C SER A 96 4.18 -25.35 -3.00
N GLU A 97 4.48 -26.05 -4.09
CA GLU A 97 4.28 -25.52 -5.45
C GLU A 97 2.80 -25.17 -5.70
N GLU A 98 1.87 -25.96 -5.16
CA GLU A 98 0.42 -25.71 -5.23
C GLU A 98 0.03 -24.40 -4.51
N ASP A 99 0.63 -24.14 -3.34
CA ASP A 99 0.37 -22.91 -2.58
C ASP A 99 0.87 -21.67 -3.35
N ILE A 100 2.05 -21.78 -3.97
CA ILE A 100 2.64 -20.72 -4.79
C ILE A 100 1.76 -20.46 -6.02
N GLU A 101 1.30 -21.49 -6.72
CA GLU A 101 0.39 -21.35 -7.87
C GLU A 101 -0.94 -20.70 -7.46
N ALA A 102 -1.52 -21.12 -6.34
CA ALA A 102 -2.76 -20.56 -5.82
C ALA A 102 -2.60 -19.07 -5.47
N LEU A 103 -1.48 -18.68 -4.84
CA LEU A 103 -1.15 -17.30 -4.50
C LEU A 103 -1.06 -16.41 -5.76
N LEU A 104 -0.34 -16.86 -6.79
CA LEU A 104 -0.20 -16.10 -8.03
C LEU A 104 -1.53 -15.95 -8.76
N ALA A 105 -2.33 -17.02 -8.82
CA ALA A 105 -3.66 -16.96 -9.41
C ALA A 105 -4.60 -16.01 -8.63
N ALA A 106 -4.48 -15.95 -7.30
CA ALA A 106 -5.25 -15.00 -6.49
C ALA A 106 -4.87 -13.55 -6.79
N GLN A 107 -3.57 -13.27 -6.98
CA GLN A 107 -3.09 -11.94 -7.34
C GLN A 107 -3.61 -11.49 -8.70
N GLU A 108 -3.54 -12.34 -9.73
CA GLU A 108 -4.06 -12.03 -11.07
C GLU A 108 -5.55 -11.64 -11.04
N ARG A 109 -6.34 -12.35 -10.22
CA ARG A 109 -7.76 -12.02 -10.01
C ARG A 109 -7.95 -10.68 -9.30
N ALA A 110 -7.16 -10.39 -8.28
CA ALA A 110 -7.24 -9.14 -7.53
C ALA A 110 -6.82 -7.93 -8.39
N GLU A 111 -5.78 -8.08 -9.21
CA GLU A 111 -5.34 -7.06 -10.17
C GLU A 111 -6.41 -6.79 -11.23
N SER A 112 -7.02 -7.84 -11.78
CA SER A 112 -8.07 -7.73 -12.81
C SER A 112 -9.31 -6.99 -12.30
N GLN A 113 -9.64 -7.14 -11.01
CA GLN A 113 -10.77 -6.45 -10.37
C GLN A 113 -10.48 -4.99 -10.02
N THR A 114 -9.21 -4.63 -9.83
CA THR A 114 -8.80 -3.26 -9.48
C THR A 114 -8.56 -2.38 -10.71
N SER A 115 -8.52 -2.97 -11.91
CA SER A 115 -8.44 -2.23 -13.17
C SER A 115 -9.76 -1.47 -13.38
N PRO A 116 -9.74 -0.16 -13.68
CA PRO A 116 -10.96 0.58 -13.92
C PRO A 116 -11.71 -0.06 -15.09
N ARG A 117 -12.92 -0.56 -14.82
CA ARG A 117 -13.86 -0.99 -15.85
C ARG A 117 -14.02 0.20 -16.80
N PRO A 118 -13.82 0.05 -18.12
CA PRO A 118 -14.15 1.14 -19.02
C PRO A 118 -15.65 1.36 -18.87
N GLU A 119 -16.02 2.49 -18.28
CA GLU A 119 -17.39 2.96 -18.27
C GLU A 119 -17.82 3.11 -19.73
N THR A 120 -18.53 2.10 -20.23
CA THR A 120 -19.23 2.21 -21.50
C THR A 120 -20.48 3.03 -21.21
N THR A 121 -20.35 4.36 -21.28
CA THR A 121 -21.53 5.22 -21.38
C THR A 121 -21.25 6.36 -22.35
N ALA A 122 -21.85 6.19 -23.53
CA ALA A 122 -22.41 7.20 -24.43
C ALA A 122 -21.56 8.43 -24.82
N SER A 123 -21.31 8.50 -26.14
CA SER A 123 -21.13 9.74 -26.88
C SER A 123 -22.17 10.80 -26.47
N GLU A 124 -21.70 11.95 -26.01
CA GLU A 124 -22.44 13.20 -26.20
C GLU A 124 -21.50 14.27 -26.74
N THR A 125 -21.64 14.46 -28.05
CA THR A 125 -20.99 15.48 -28.88
C THR A 125 -21.39 16.89 -28.41
N THR A 126 -20.42 17.78 -28.24
CA THR A 126 -20.63 19.24 -28.28
C THR A 126 -19.45 19.91 -28.99
N PRO A 127 -19.52 21.16 -29.52
CA PRO A 127 -20.66 22.09 -29.68
C PRO A 127 -20.68 22.77 -31.10
N PRO A 128 -21.42 23.88 -31.36
CA PRO A 128 -20.77 25.19 -31.17
C PRO A 128 -21.66 26.37 -30.67
N THR A 129 -21.01 27.29 -29.96
CA THR A 129 -21.09 28.77 -29.95
C THR A 129 -22.42 29.50 -30.24
N ALA A 130 -22.89 30.31 -29.28
CA ALA A 130 -23.15 31.75 -29.45
C ALA A 130 -23.46 32.50 -28.12
N ALA A 131 -22.66 33.54 -27.88
CA ALA A 131 -22.97 34.89 -27.35
C ALA A 131 -23.71 35.13 -26.00
N ALA A 132 -22.96 35.78 -25.11
CA ALA A 132 -23.26 37.02 -24.36
C ALA A 132 -24.44 37.07 -23.36
N GLY A 133 -24.11 37.40 -22.10
CA GLY A 133 -25.07 37.86 -21.08
C GLY A 133 -24.40 38.08 -19.73
N SER A 134 -24.41 39.32 -19.27
CA SER A 134 -23.62 39.89 -18.17
C SER A 134 -24.10 39.54 -16.74
N GLU A 135 -23.17 39.73 -15.81
CA GLU A 135 -23.35 40.39 -14.49
C GLU A 135 -23.56 39.55 -13.20
N SER A 136 -22.71 39.87 -12.23
CA SER A 136 -22.75 39.56 -10.79
C SER A 136 -22.30 40.84 -10.07
N PRO A 137 -22.52 41.05 -8.75
CA PRO A 137 -23.47 40.50 -7.77
C PRO A 137 -24.15 41.67 -6.97
N PRO A 138 -24.71 41.57 -5.72
CA PRO A 138 -23.93 41.29 -4.48
C PRO A 138 -24.68 40.57 -3.31
N ARG A 139 -23.88 40.12 -2.31
CA ARG A 139 -24.20 39.78 -0.88
C ARG A 139 -24.39 41.10 -0.06
N PRO A 140 -24.72 41.22 1.27
CA PRO A 140 -24.80 40.29 2.45
C PRO A 140 -25.99 40.64 3.42
N PRO A 141 -26.03 40.45 4.78
CA PRO A 141 -25.08 39.87 5.75
C PRO A 141 -25.59 38.96 6.91
N ALA A 142 -24.59 38.33 7.54
CA ALA A 142 -24.35 37.94 8.94
C ALA A 142 -25.49 37.71 9.97
N GLY A 143 -25.39 36.55 10.65
CA GLY A 143 -25.81 36.29 12.04
C GLY A 143 -25.31 34.88 12.43
N GLY A 144 -24.31 34.72 13.32
CA GLY A 144 -24.48 34.55 14.79
C GLY A 144 -25.12 33.18 15.10
N ARG A 145 -24.55 32.22 15.84
CA ARG A 145 -23.69 32.24 17.03
C ARG A 145 -22.97 30.88 17.19
N ARG A 146 -21.84 30.92 17.89
CA ARG A 146 -21.13 29.76 18.46
C ARG A 146 -21.98 29.11 19.56
N ALA A 147 -22.03 27.78 19.60
CA ALA A 147 -22.37 26.96 20.77
C ALA A 147 -21.36 25.80 20.76
N ALA A 148 -20.36 25.81 21.64
CA ALA A 148 -20.39 25.36 23.03
C ALA A 148 -19.81 23.94 23.09
N ILE A 149 -18.62 23.87 23.67
CA ILE A 149 -17.89 22.66 24.04
C ILE A 149 -18.66 22.02 25.19
N GLU A 150 -18.97 20.72 25.08
CA GLU A 150 -19.42 19.92 26.21
C GLU A 150 -18.36 18.84 26.46
N GLU A 151 -17.49 19.12 27.42
CA GLU A 151 -16.61 18.14 28.04
C GLU A 151 -17.47 17.18 28.89
N VAL A 152 -17.38 15.88 28.61
CA VAL A 152 -17.95 14.86 29.49
C VAL A 152 -16.94 14.54 30.60
N PRO A 153 -17.30 14.67 31.89
CA PRO A 153 -16.39 14.37 32.98
C PRO A 153 -16.15 12.85 33.13
N GLN A 154 -14.88 12.50 33.36
CA GLN A 154 -14.47 11.19 33.87
C GLN A 154 -15.08 10.97 35.26
N ASN A 155 -15.91 9.93 35.39
CA ASN A 155 -16.27 9.40 36.70
C ASN A 155 -15.58 8.04 36.89
N GLY A 156 -14.66 8.01 37.85
CA GLY A 156 -13.99 6.80 38.28
C GLY A 156 -14.92 5.84 39.03
N ARG A 157 -14.55 4.57 38.95
CA ARG A 157 -14.66 3.61 40.05
C ARG A 157 -13.56 2.58 39.91
#